data_AF-A0A7C7PRL4-F1
#
_entry.id   AF-A0A7C7PRL4-F1
#
_cell.length_a   1.000
_cell.length_b   1.000
_cell.length_c   1.000
_cell.angle_alpha   90.00
_cell.angle_beta   90.00
_cell.angle_gamma   90.00
#
_symmetry.space_group_name_H-M   'P 1'
#
loop_
_entity.id
_entity.type
_entity.pdbx_description
1 polymer ?
#
loop_
_entity_poly.entity_id
_entity_poly.type
_entity_poly.pdbx_seq_one_letter_code
_entity_poly.pdbx_strand_id
1 'polypeptide(L)'
;FGDIPIKNWTKGVWDEIEKISGEEMAKRIVKKAIACYNCPIACGRYIEITSGPYAGIKGHGPEYETCASIGALCLLSDIEAIAKANDMCTRYGVDTISIGGIIAFAIECFEKGLITERDTEGIKLEWGSAEAILKLIELIVEGRGIGRILSQGVARASKAIKGSEEYAIHVKGLEVPMHDPRAWTGLALQYATMPRGACHLALAYTIERGIVIPELGFTEDFVRKLDRFSPEHKPQIVKTMQDYMGVFDSLVICKFSMFAGVKPSDIVRALKYTTGWDITLSQLLEIGERIFNIKRAFNVKCGIRRKDDTLPKRLLTPLSEGGAKGHAVRLEPLLDEYYRIRGWSSNGVPLREKLEELGLSEVARDMEKYS
;
A
#
# COMPACT_ATOMS: atom_id res chain seq x y z
N PHE A 1 -4.98 -16.93 -0.88
CA PHE A 1 -5.22 -15.99 -2.01
C PHE A 1 -4.01 -15.77 -2.92
N GLY A 2 -2.75 -15.94 -2.46
CA GLY A 2 -1.58 -15.53 -3.25
C GLY A 2 -1.38 -14.01 -3.23
N ASP A 3 -1.69 -13.39 -2.09
CA ASP A 3 -1.77 -11.94 -1.89
C ASP A 3 -0.46 -11.35 -1.34
N ILE A 4 0.39 -12.15 -0.68
CA ILE A 4 1.65 -11.65 -0.13
C ILE A 4 2.72 -11.70 -1.22
N PRO A 5 3.39 -10.57 -1.54
CA PRO A 5 4.45 -10.57 -2.53
C PRO A 5 5.73 -11.21 -1.98
N ILE A 6 6.43 -11.97 -2.83
CA ILE A 6 7.59 -12.78 -2.43
C ILE A 6 8.75 -12.51 -3.39
N LYS A 7 9.97 -12.41 -2.84
CA LYS A 7 11.24 -12.23 -3.58
C LYS A 7 11.14 -11.10 -4.63
N ASN A 8 11.01 -9.87 -4.17
CA ASN A 8 10.73 -8.69 -5.00
C ASN A 8 9.65 -8.95 -6.06
N TRP A 9 8.51 -9.54 -5.67
CA TRP A 9 7.35 -9.79 -6.55
C TRP A 9 7.54 -10.84 -7.66
N THR A 10 8.62 -11.64 -7.60
CA THR A 10 8.92 -12.66 -8.63
C THR A 10 8.31 -14.04 -8.33
N LYS A 11 7.84 -14.26 -7.11
CA LYS A 11 7.30 -15.55 -6.66
C LYS A 11 5.88 -15.42 -6.11
N GLY A 12 5.14 -16.53 -6.21
CA GLY A 12 3.77 -16.64 -5.68
C GLY A 12 3.64 -17.61 -4.50
N VAL A 13 4.70 -18.37 -4.20
CA VAL A 13 4.79 -19.27 -3.05
C VAL A 13 6.17 -19.22 -2.41
N TRP A 14 6.21 -19.48 -1.10
CA TRP A 14 7.44 -19.61 -0.33
C TRP A 14 7.15 -20.45 0.92
N ASP A 15 7.91 -21.53 1.10
CA ASP A 15 7.63 -22.54 2.12
C ASP A 15 7.79 -22.03 3.55
N GLU A 16 8.50 -20.92 3.76
CA GLU A 16 8.75 -20.35 5.08
C GLU A 16 7.81 -19.19 5.45
N ILE A 17 6.79 -18.92 4.62
CA ILE A 17 5.85 -17.81 4.85
C ILE A 17 5.17 -17.88 6.23
N GLU A 18 4.87 -19.09 6.71
CA GLU A 18 4.22 -19.31 8.00
C GLU A 18 5.12 -18.90 9.18
N LYS A 19 6.46 -18.92 9.03
CA LYS A 19 7.41 -18.55 10.09
C LYS A 19 7.34 -17.06 10.45
N ILE A 20 6.75 -16.24 9.58
CA ILE A 20 6.59 -14.79 9.76
C ILE A 20 5.12 -14.39 9.95
N SER A 21 4.23 -15.36 10.19
CA SER A 21 2.81 -15.13 10.45
C SER A 21 2.58 -14.41 11.78
N GLY A 22 1.37 -13.85 11.94
CA GLY A 22 0.96 -13.23 13.20
C GLY A 22 0.89 -14.24 14.35
N GLU A 23 0.50 -15.48 14.05
CA GLU A 23 0.44 -16.60 14.98
C GLU A 23 1.83 -16.98 15.49
N GLU A 24 2.83 -17.09 14.60
CA GLU A 24 4.20 -17.39 15.00
C GLU A 24 4.84 -16.21 15.76
N MET A 25 4.59 -14.98 15.32
CA MET A 25 5.02 -13.79 16.05
C MET A 25 4.42 -13.76 17.47
N ALA A 26 3.13 -14.10 17.61
CA ALA A 26 2.44 -14.15 18.89
C ALA A 26 3.04 -15.17 19.86
N LYS A 27 3.39 -16.36 19.36
CA LYS A 27 4.03 -17.42 20.16
C LYS A 27 5.44 -17.04 20.62
N ARG A 28 6.20 -16.34 19.77
CA ARG A 28 7.64 -16.13 20.00
C ARG A 28 7.97 -14.83 20.71
N ILE A 29 7.46 -13.70 20.23
CA ILE A 29 7.98 -12.37 20.61
C ILE A 29 6.94 -11.40 21.16
N VAL A 30 5.64 -11.59 20.89
CA VAL A 30 4.59 -10.71 21.44
C VAL A 30 4.41 -10.97 22.93
N LYS A 31 4.43 -9.90 23.73
CA LYS A 31 4.11 -9.96 25.17
C LYS A 31 2.71 -9.50 25.49
N LYS A 32 2.24 -8.47 24.79
CA LYS A 32 0.89 -7.93 25.00
C LYS A 32 0.40 -7.16 23.79
N ALA A 33 -0.92 -7.04 23.71
CA ALA A 33 -1.57 -6.07 22.84
C ALA A 33 -1.45 -4.65 23.45
N ILE A 34 -1.39 -3.64 22.59
CA ILE A 34 -1.41 -2.23 22.95
C ILE A 34 -2.42 -1.49 22.09
N ALA A 35 -3.04 -0.47 22.67
CA ALA A 35 -4.08 0.31 22.01
C ALA A 35 -3.59 1.72 21.67
N CYS A 36 -4.07 2.23 20.54
CA CYS A 36 -4.11 3.66 20.29
C CYS A 36 -5.05 4.34 21.30
N TYR A 37 -4.96 5.67 21.39
CA TYR A 37 -5.82 6.47 22.27
C TYR A 37 -7.31 6.11 22.09
N ASN A 38 -7.97 5.76 23.21
CA ASN A 38 -9.37 5.37 23.30
C ASN A 38 -9.83 4.21 22.38
N CYS A 39 -8.90 3.40 21.85
CA CYS A 39 -9.25 2.31 20.94
C CYS A 39 -9.50 0.99 21.69
N PRO A 40 -10.68 0.36 21.54
CA PRO A 40 -10.96 -0.94 22.17
C PRO A 40 -10.37 -2.14 21.40
N ILE A 41 -9.90 -1.95 20.16
CA ILE A 41 -9.39 -3.04 19.31
C ILE A 41 -8.02 -3.53 19.81
N ALA A 42 -7.18 -2.63 20.33
CA ALA A 42 -5.81 -2.92 20.75
C ALA A 42 -5.00 -3.70 19.70
N CYS A 43 -5.00 -3.22 18.45
CA CYS A 43 -4.37 -3.95 17.34
C CYS A 43 -2.83 -3.99 17.43
N GLY A 44 -2.20 -2.99 18.05
CA GLY A 44 -0.75 -2.91 18.14
C GLY A 44 -0.16 -4.05 18.97
N ARG A 45 1.05 -4.48 18.59
CA ARG A 45 1.77 -5.54 19.29
C ARG A 45 2.94 -4.95 20.04
N TYR A 46 3.05 -5.22 21.34
CA TYR A 46 4.27 -4.96 22.09
C TYR A 46 5.10 -6.24 22.17
N ILE A 47 6.34 -6.16 21.72
CA ILE A 47 7.27 -7.29 21.66
C ILE A 47 8.41 -7.16 22.66
N GLU A 48 8.99 -8.30 23.03
CA GLU A 48 10.23 -8.37 23.80
C GLU A 48 11.01 -9.61 23.40
N ILE A 49 12.28 -9.41 23.01
CA ILE A 49 13.22 -10.48 22.68
C ILE A 49 14.21 -10.62 23.84
N THR A 50 14.23 -11.80 24.47
CA THR A 50 14.95 -12.02 25.74
C THR A 50 16.25 -12.83 25.58
N SER A 51 16.50 -13.40 24.41
CA SER A 51 17.63 -14.30 24.15
C SER A 51 18.09 -14.17 22.70
N GLY A 52 19.25 -14.77 22.36
CA GLY A 52 19.77 -14.75 21.00
C GLY A 52 20.45 -13.42 20.64
N PRO A 53 20.86 -13.25 19.37
CA PRO A 53 21.63 -12.08 18.93
C PRO A 53 20.85 -10.76 19.00
N TYR A 54 19.52 -10.82 19.11
CA TYR A 54 18.63 -9.66 19.17
C TYR A 54 18.04 -9.43 20.57
N ALA A 55 18.60 -10.07 21.60
CA ALA A 55 18.18 -9.88 22.99
C ALA A 55 18.24 -8.40 23.41
N GLY A 56 17.21 -7.96 24.14
CA GLY A 56 17.10 -6.60 24.66
C GLY A 56 16.17 -5.68 23.86
N ILE A 57 15.72 -6.10 22.68
CA ILE A 57 14.70 -5.35 21.92
C ILE A 57 13.37 -5.40 22.66
N LYS A 58 12.81 -4.20 22.89
CA LYS A 58 11.50 -3.99 23.51
C LYS A 58 10.81 -2.81 22.85
N GLY A 59 9.55 -2.96 22.47
CA GLY A 59 8.80 -1.88 21.85
C GLY A 59 7.66 -2.36 20.97
N HIS A 60 7.31 -1.54 19.98
CA HIS A 60 6.32 -1.88 18.97
C HIS A 60 6.85 -3.01 18.07
N GLY A 61 6.05 -4.05 17.90
CA GLY A 61 6.33 -5.16 16.99
C GLY A 61 6.07 -4.78 15.53
N PRO A 62 6.58 -5.59 14.60
CA PRO A 62 6.27 -5.42 13.19
C PRO A 62 4.78 -5.67 12.93
N GLU A 63 4.18 -4.81 12.10
CA GLU A 63 2.84 -5.02 11.54
C GLU A 63 2.92 -5.90 10.29
N TYR A 64 1.76 -6.30 9.73
CA TYR A 64 1.68 -7.10 8.50
C TYR A 64 2.60 -6.59 7.38
N GLU A 65 2.53 -5.29 7.09
CA GLU A 65 3.32 -4.64 6.04
C GLU A 65 4.82 -4.78 6.30
N THR A 66 5.27 -4.66 7.55
CA THR A 66 6.68 -4.84 7.91
C THR A 66 7.12 -6.31 7.78
N CYS A 67 6.31 -7.25 8.27
CA CYS A 67 6.60 -8.68 8.13
C CYS A 67 6.70 -9.09 6.65
N ALA A 68 5.80 -8.61 5.80
CA ALA A 68 5.84 -8.95 4.39
C ALA A 68 6.96 -8.22 3.62
N SER A 69 7.20 -6.93 3.89
CA SER A 69 8.22 -6.14 3.17
C SER A 69 9.66 -6.49 3.53
N ILE A 70 9.93 -6.81 4.79
CA ILE A 70 11.28 -7.20 5.25
C ILE A 70 11.44 -8.71 5.24
N GLY A 71 10.37 -9.46 5.51
CA GLY A 71 10.37 -10.92 5.47
C GLY A 71 10.18 -11.45 4.06
N ALA A 72 8.92 -11.68 3.66
CA ALA A 72 8.56 -12.38 2.41
C ALA A 72 9.20 -11.76 1.15
N LEU A 73 9.21 -10.44 1.05
CA LEU A 73 9.75 -9.73 -0.10
C LEU A 73 11.28 -9.92 -0.23
N CYS A 74 11.98 -10.09 0.89
CA CYS A 74 13.44 -10.31 0.95
C CYS A 74 13.82 -11.77 1.23
N LEU A 75 12.86 -12.70 1.35
CA LEU A 75 13.02 -14.09 1.76
C LEU A 75 13.66 -14.29 3.15
N LEU A 76 13.47 -13.36 4.07
CA LEU A 76 13.92 -13.47 5.46
C LEU A 76 12.82 -14.11 6.33
N SER A 77 13.05 -15.32 6.85
CA SER A 77 12.05 -16.03 7.67
C SER A 77 12.26 -15.89 9.18
N ASP A 78 13.30 -15.17 9.61
CA ASP A 78 13.58 -14.96 11.02
C ASP A 78 12.77 -13.78 11.57
N ILE A 79 11.69 -14.09 12.30
CA ILE A 79 10.80 -13.08 12.88
C ILE A 79 11.49 -12.16 13.90
N GLU A 80 12.56 -12.63 14.57
CA GLU A 80 13.34 -11.79 15.50
C GLU A 80 14.23 -10.80 14.74
N ALA A 81 14.82 -11.23 13.63
CA ALA A 81 15.55 -10.33 12.73
C ALA A 81 14.62 -9.29 12.07
N ILE A 82 13.42 -9.70 11.65
CA ILE A 82 12.39 -8.77 11.15
C ILE A 82 12.00 -7.75 12.24
N ALA A 83 11.83 -8.21 13.48
CA ALA A 83 11.57 -7.33 14.61
C ALA A 83 12.74 -6.36 14.88
N LYS A 84 13.99 -6.80 14.72
CA LYS A 84 15.17 -5.93 14.78
C LYS A 84 15.15 -4.85 13.69
N ALA A 85 14.83 -5.24 12.46
CA ALA A 85 14.71 -4.28 11.35
C ALA A 85 13.56 -3.28 11.58
N ASN A 86 12.43 -3.73 12.14
CA ASN A 86 11.32 -2.88 12.55
C ASN A 86 11.72 -1.87 13.63
N ASP A 87 12.43 -2.31 14.67
CA ASP A 87 12.94 -1.44 15.74
C ASP A 87 13.91 -0.38 15.17
N MET A 88 14.81 -0.77 14.24
CA MET A 88 15.68 0.18 13.56
C MET A 88 14.89 1.21 12.76
N CYS A 89 13.94 0.77 11.92
CA CYS A 89 13.11 1.69 11.13
C CYS A 89 12.33 2.65 12.03
N THR A 90 11.78 2.15 13.14
CA THR A 90 11.06 2.95 14.13
C THR A 90 11.95 4.01 14.78
N ARG A 91 13.17 3.63 15.20
CA ARG A 91 14.12 4.56 15.84
C ARG A 91 14.68 5.59 14.88
N TYR A 92 14.91 5.21 13.64
CA TYR A 92 15.41 6.11 12.60
C TYR A 92 14.30 6.96 11.96
N GLY A 93 13.03 6.61 12.17
CA GLY A 93 11.90 7.33 11.61
C GLY A 93 11.74 7.13 10.09
N VAL A 94 11.97 5.91 9.61
CA VAL A 94 11.84 5.53 8.19
C VAL A 94 10.72 4.52 7.97
N ASP A 95 10.10 4.57 6.79
CA ASP A 95 8.99 3.69 6.41
C ASP A 95 9.47 2.26 6.11
N THR A 96 8.87 1.27 6.77
CA THR A 96 9.25 -0.14 6.61
C THR A 96 8.88 -0.69 5.24
N ILE A 97 7.79 -0.22 4.62
CA ILE A 97 7.37 -0.67 3.28
C ILE A 97 8.42 -0.25 2.26
N SER A 98 8.75 1.04 2.24
CA SER A 98 9.75 1.59 1.32
C SER A 98 11.13 0.99 1.59
N ILE A 99 11.55 0.87 2.84
CA ILE A 99 12.84 0.23 3.20
C ILE A 99 12.89 -1.21 2.69
N GLY A 100 11.85 -2.02 2.93
CA GLY A 100 11.80 -3.39 2.43
C GLY A 100 11.85 -3.46 0.90
N GLY A 101 11.11 -2.58 0.20
CA GLY A 101 11.15 -2.47 -1.25
C GLY A 101 12.53 -2.09 -1.80
N ILE A 102 13.20 -1.12 -1.17
CA ILE A 102 14.55 -0.66 -1.54
C ILE A 102 15.58 -1.77 -1.31
N ILE A 103 15.48 -2.51 -0.21
CA ILE A 103 16.38 -3.62 0.11
C ILE A 103 16.19 -4.77 -0.87
N ALA A 104 14.93 -5.18 -1.14
CA ALA A 104 14.64 -6.22 -2.12
C ALA A 104 15.15 -5.84 -3.53
N PHE A 105 15.00 -4.57 -3.92
CA PHE A 105 15.58 -4.03 -5.14
C PHE A 105 17.11 -4.12 -5.16
N ALA A 106 17.79 -3.74 -4.06
CA ALA A 106 19.24 -3.79 -3.97
C ALA A 106 19.78 -5.23 -4.03
N ILE A 107 19.15 -6.17 -3.32
CA ILE A 107 19.51 -7.60 -3.36
C ILE A 107 19.34 -8.14 -4.79
N GLU A 108 18.26 -7.77 -5.49
CA GLU A 108 18.08 -8.20 -6.88
C GLU A 108 19.11 -7.55 -7.82
N CYS A 109 19.44 -6.28 -7.66
CA CYS A 109 20.50 -5.63 -8.43
C CYS A 109 21.84 -6.35 -8.24
N PHE A 110 22.14 -6.78 -7.01
CA PHE A 110 23.34 -7.56 -6.71
C PHE A 110 23.31 -8.95 -7.34
N GLU A 111 22.18 -9.68 -7.23
CA GLU A 111 21.97 -10.98 -7.88
C GLU A 111 22.19 -10.89 -9.41
N LYS A 112 21.85 -9.75 -10.01
CA LYS A 112 22.03 -9.48 -11.46
C LYS A 112 23.38 -8.88 -11.81
N GLY A 113 24.27 -8.66 -10.84
CA GLY A 113 25.60 -8.09 -11.06
C GLY A 113 25.60 -6.61 -11.44
N LEU A 114 24.52 -5.87 -11.19
CA LEU A 114 24.42 -4.43 -11.43
C LEU A 114 25.10 -3.61 -10.33
N ILE A 115 25.22 -4.19 -9.14
CA ILE A 115 26.04 -3.70 -8.03
C ILE A 115 26.85 -4.87 -7.47
N THR A 116 27.94 -4.57 -6.77
CA THR A 116 28.92 -5.55 -6.29
C THR A 116 29.25 -5.32 -4.81
N GLU A 117 30.04 -6.22 -4.22
CA GLU A 117 30.51 -6.08 -2.82
C GLU A 117 31.27 -4.78 -2.58
N ARG A 118 31.88 -4.20 -3.64
CA ARG A 118 32.57 -2.90 -3.54
C ARG A 118 31.61 -1.77 -3.25
N ASP A 119 30.38 -1.86 -3.74
CA ASP A 119 29.34 -0.84 -3.55
C ASP A 119 28.71 -0.94 -2.15
N THR A 120 28.76 -2.13 -1.55
CA THR A 120 28.06 -2.50 -0.31
C THR A 120 29.01 -2.67 0.88
N GLU A 121 30.16 -1.99 0.87
CA GLU A 121 31.17 -2.03 1.95
C GLU A 121 31.66 -3.45 2.29
N GLY A 122 31.75 -4.32 1.28
CA GLY A 122 32.20 -5.71 1.40
C GLY A 122 31.10 -6.70 1.77
N ILE A 123 29.85 -6.26 1.89
CA ILE A 123 28.74 -7.13 2.30
C ILE A 123 28.07 -7.75 1.09
N LYS A 124 28.00 -9.08 1.09
CA LYS A 124 27.31 -9.84 0.06
C LYS A 124 25.79 -9.75 0.26
N LEU A 125 25.07 -9.23 -0.74
CA LEU A 125 23.62 -9.10 -0.67
C LEU A 125 22.95 -10.40 -1.14
N GLU A 126 22.66 -11.29 -0.19
CA GLU A 126 21.95 -12.54 -0.44
C GLU A 126 20.50 -12.47 0.06
N TRP A 127 19.58 -13.08 -0.68
CA TRP A 127 18.20 -13.25 -0.24
C TRP A 127 18.15 -14.01 1.08
N GLY A 128 17.35 -13.52 2.03
CA GLY A 128 17.21 -14.10 3.37
C GLY A 128 18.33 -13.78 4.35
N SER A 129 19.36 -13.00 3.96
CA SER A 129 20.44 -12.62 4.87
C SER A 129 20.00 -11.47 5.80
N ALA A 130 19.81 -11.79 7.08
CA ALA A 130 19.52 -10.79 8.11
C ALA A 130 20.64 -9.75 8.21
N GLU A 131 21.91 -10.18 8.17
CA GLU A 131 23.07 -9.28 8.22
C GLU A 131 23.05 -8.25 7.09
N ALA A 132 22.81 -8.70 5.85
CA ALA A 132 22.76 -7.82 4.69
C ALA A 132 21.60 -6.81 4.79
N ILE A 133 20.42 -7.27 5.21
CA ILE A 133 19.23 -6.42 5.40
C ILE A 133 19.51 -5.34 6.44
N LEU A 134 19.98 -5.73 7.63
CA LEU A 134 20.24 -4.79 8.73
C LEU A 134 21.33 -3.79 8.35
N LYS A 135 22.39 -4.22 7.67
CA LYS A 135 23.42 -3.31 7.17
C LYS A 135 22.86 -2.31 6.16
N LEU A 136 22.07 -2.76 5.20
CA LEU A 136 21.51 -1.86 4.19
C LEU A 136 20.66 -0.76 4.83
N ILE A 137 19.90 -1.08 5.89
CA ILE A 137 19.16 -0.07 6.66
C ILE A 137 20.11 0.99 7.21
N GLU A 138 21.23 0.60 7.83
CA GLU A 138 22.24 1.55 8.32
C GLU A 138 22.79 2.43 7.19
N LEU A 139 23.24 1.82 6.09
CA LEU A 139 23.82 2.54 4.95
C LEU A 139 22.84 3.56 4.37
N ILE A 140 21.57 3.17 4.22
CA ILE A 140 20.49 4.01 3.69
C ILE A 140 20.25 5.20 4.62
N VAL A 141 20.03 4.95 5.91
CA VAL A 141 19.70 6.01 6.89
C VAL A 141 20.87 6.97 7.07
N GLU A 142 22.09 6.46 7.11
CA GLU A 142 23.30 7.28 7.28
C GLU A 142 23.75 7.95 5.97
N GLY A 143 23.16 7.59 4.83
CA GLY A 143 23.54 8.13 3.53
C GLY A 143 25.02 7.87 3.19
N ARG A 144 25.48 6.64 3.40
CA ARG A 144 26.87 6.21 3.16
C ARG A 144 26.96 5.20 2.04
N GLY A 145 28.05 5.25 1.26
CA GLY A 145 28.25 4.34 0.13
C GLY A 145 27.03 4.30 -0.81
N ILE A 146 26.61 3.09 -1.18
CA ILE A 146 25.40 2.84 -1.97
C ILE A 146 24.11 3.40 -1.32
N GLY A 147 24.09 3.56 0.00
CA GLY A 147 22.98 4.14 0.75
C GLY A 147 22.61 5.56 0.31
N ARG A 148 23.55 6.35 -0.24
CA ARG A 148 23.23 7.67 -0.84
C ARG A 148 22.29 7.57 -2.04
N ILE A 149 22.43 6.50 -2.81
CA ILE A 149 21.60 6.22 -3.98
C ILE A 149 20.28 5.60 -3.51
N LEU A 150 20.35 4.59 -2.65
CA LEU A 150 19.18 3.84 -2.18
C LEU A 150 18.22 4.67 -1.32
N SER A 151 18.72 5.61 -0.53
CA SER A 151 17.90 6.56 0.27
C SER A 151 16.99 7.47 -0.57
N GLN A 152 17.17 7.49 -1.89
CA GLN A 152 16.31 8.24 -2.80
C GLN A 152 15.04 7.48 -3.25
N GLY A 153 14.85 6.24 -2.78
CA GLY A 153 13.74 5.36 -3.20
C GLY A 153 13.99 4.70 -4.56
N VAL A 154 13.30 3.59 -4.83
CA VAL A 154 13.59 2.74 -6.00
C VAL A 154 13.39 3.47 -7.34
N ALA A 155 12.48 4.44 -7.38
CA ALA A 155 12.20 5.24 -8.58
C ALA A 155 13.37 6.15 -9.00
N ARG A 156 14.15 6.65 -8.05
CA ARG A 156 15.35 7.47 -8.33
C ARG A 156 16.60 6.60 -8.34
N ALA A 157 16.73 5.65 -7.42
CA ALA A 157 17.84 4.73 -7.36
C ALA A 157 18.02 3.94 -8.67
N SER A 158 16.93 3.51 -9.29
CA SER A 158 16.98 2.76 -10.54
C SER A 158 17.50 3.55 -11.75
N LYS A 159 17.38 4.88 -11.72
CA LYS A 159 17.97 5.74 -12.75
C LYS A 159 19.49 5.89 -12.58
N ALA A 160 19.98 5.74 -11.35
CA ALA A 160 21.40 5.80 -11.04
C ALA A 160 22.10 4.45 -11.28
N ILE A 161 21.42 3.34 -10.98
CA ILE A 161 21.90 1.97 -11.21
C ILE A 161 21.39 1.51 -12.58
N LYS A 162 22.19 1.72 -13.62
CA LYS A 162 21.80 1.43 -15.01
C LYS A 162 21.35 -0.02 -15.19
N GLY A 163 20.22 -0.22 -15.87
CA GLY A 163 19.68 -1.56 -16.18
C GLY A 163 18.83 -2.16 -15.06
N SER A 164 18.54 -1.41 -14.00
CA SER A 164 17.74 -1.87 -12.86
C SER A 164 16.28 -1.43 -12.89
N GLU A 165 15.84 -0.72 -13.94
CA GLU A 165 14.52 -0.12 -14.04
C GLU A 165 13.38 -1.16 -13.94
N GLU A 166 13.58 -2.37 -14.45
CA GLU A 166 12.60 -3.47 -14.35
C GLU A 166 12.46 -4.06 -12.93
N TYR A 167 13.40 -3.75 -12.03
CA TYR A 167 13.44 -4.24 -10.64
C TYR A 167 12.84 -3.24 -9.65
N ALA A 168 12.62 -2.00 -10.08
CA ALA A 168 12.09 -0.92 -9.26
C ALA A 168 10.55 -0.97 -9.20
N ILE A 169 10.00 -1.53 -8.13
CA ILE A 169 8.56 -1.77 -8.01
C ILE A 169 7.89 -0.61 -7.28
N HIS A 170 7.43 0.37 -8.05
CA HIS A 170 6.78 1.58 -7.54
C HIS A 170 5.63 2.05 -8.45
N VAL A 171 4.75 2.89 -7.91
CA VAL A 171 3.76 3.66 -8.68
C VAL A 171 3.87 5.13 -8.29
N LYS A 172 4.07 6.02 -9.26
CA LYS A 172 4.30 7.47 -9.05
C LYS A 172 5.43 7.78 -8.06
N GLY A 173 6.44 6.90 -8.00
CA GLY A 173 7.61 7.05 -7.15
C GLY A 173 7.51 6.39 -5.77
N LEU A 174 6.33 5.94 -5.35
CA LEU A 174 6.14 5.25 -4.07
C LEU A 174 6.20 3.73 -4.25
N GLU A 175 7.01 3.06 -3.44
CA GLU A 175 7.10 1.61 -3.38
C GLU A 175 5.72 0.96 -3.15
N VAL A 176 5.46 -0.15 -3.85
CA VAL A 176 4.16 -0.82 -3.77
C VAL A 176 4.04 -1.55 -2.41
N PRO A 177 2.91 -1.42 -1.68
CA PRO A 177 2.73 -2.07 -0.38
C PRO A 177 2.35 -3.55 -0.52
N MET A 178 2.34 -4.30 0.58
CA MET A 178 2.49 -5.75 0.60
C MET A 178 1.21 -6.54 0.30
N HIS A 179 0.44 -6.12 -0.70
CA HIS A 179 -0.66 -6.88 -1.28
C HIS A 179 -0.48 -6.97 -2.80
N ASP A 180 -0.52 -8.19 -3.35
CA ASP A 180 -0.25 -8.47 -4.76
C ASP A 180 -1.44 -8.06 -5.64
N PRO A 181 -1.29 -7.05 -6.52
CA PRO A 181 -2.39 -6.60 -7.36
C PRO A 181 -2.80 -7.64 -8.41
N ARG A 182 -2.01 -8.69 -8.65
CA ARG A 182 -2.41 -9.83 -9.48
C ARG A 182 -3.45 -10.71 -8.80
N ALA A 183 -3.56 -10.65 -7.47
CA ALA A 183 -4.55 -11.39 -6.70
C ALA A 183 -5.92 -10.70 -6.59
N TRP A 184 -5.99 -9.38 -6.84
CA TRP A 184 -7.18 -8.54 -6.68
C TRP A 184 -7.24 -7.43 -7.73
N THR A 185 -8.18 -7.53 -8.67
CA THR A 185 -8.30 -6.55 -9.78
C THR A 185 -8.62 -5.14 -9.29
N GLY A 186 -9.44 -4.98 -8.24
CA GLY A 186 -9.71 -3.67 -7.65
C GLY A 186 -8.47 -3.06 -6.97
N LEU A 187 -7.62 -3.87 -6.35
CA LEU A 187 -6.36 -3.41 -5.77
C LEU A 187 -5.40 -2.86 -6.84
N ALA A 188 -5.31 -3.54 -7.98
CA ALA A 188 -4.50 -3.09 -9.11
C ALA A 188 -4.91 -1.69 -9.59
N LEU A 189 -6.23 -1.48 -9.80
CA LEU A 189 -6.78 -0.18 -10.16
C LEU A 189 -6.57 0.86 -9.04
N GLN A 190 -6.72 0.46 -7.77
CA GLN A 190 -6.49 1.34 -6.63
C GLN A 190 -5.03 1.83 -6.60
N TYR A 191 -4.05 0.94 -6.72
CA TYR A 191 -2.63 1.33 -6.77
C TYR A 191 -2.33 2.27 -7.93
N ALA A 192 -2.88 1.97 -9.11
CA ALA A 192 -2.71 2.83 -10.28
C ALA A 192 -3.29 4.24 -10.04
N THR A 193 -4.43 4.37 -9.37
CA THR A 193 -5.20 5.64 -9.33
C THR A 193 -5.08 6.42 -8.02
N MET A 194 -4.43 5.87 -6.98
CA MET A 194 -4.28 6.55 -5.70
C MET A 194 -3.45 7.84 -5.82
N PRO A 195 -3.85 8.94 -5.15
CA PRO A 195 -3.18 10.23 -5.33
C PRO A 195 -1.72 10.25 -4.86
N ARG A 196 -1.36 9.45 -3.86
CA ARG A 196 0.00 9.45 -3.28
C ARG A 196 0.95 8.39 -3.87
N GLY A 197 0.56 7.72 -4.97
CA GLY A 197 1.21 6.51 -5.46
C GLY A 197 0.56 5.24 -4.91
N ALA A 198 1.21 4.09 -5.09
CA ALA A 198 0.65 2.79 -4.70
C ALA A 198 0.34 2.76 -3.19
N CYS A 199 -0.94 2.62 -2.84
CA CYS A 199 -1.34 2.54 -1.44
C CYS A 199 -2.57 1.64 -1.28
N HIS A 200 -2.54 0.76 -0.26
CA HIS A 200 -3.60 -0.22 0.00
C HIS A 200 -4.76 0.35 0.86
N LEU A 201 -4.58 1.51 1.51
CA LEU A 201 -5.49 2.07 2.52
C LEU A 201 -6.80 2.71 1.98
N ALA A 202 -7.10 2.59 0.69
CA ALA A 202 -8.48 2.76 0.23
C ALA A 202 -9.30 1.46 0.43
N LEU A 203 -8.65 0.33 0.74
CA LEU A 203 -9.27 -0.93 1.17
C LEU A 203 -10.28 -1.54 0.18
N ALA A 204 -10.25 -1.18 -1.11
CA ALA A 204 -11.19 -1.70 -2.11
C ALA A 204 -11.17 -3.25 -2.19
N TYR A 205 -9.97 -3.84 -2.13
CA TYR A 205 -9.76 -5.29 -2.15
C TYR A 205 -10.44 -6.01 -0.96
N THR A 206 -10.76 -5.31 0.13
CA THR A 206 -11.42 -5.93 1.28
C THR A 206 -12.89 -6.27 0.97
N ILE A 207 -13.55 -5.49 0.10
CA ILE A 207 -14.88 -5.82 -0.43
C ILE A 207 -14.79 -7.09 -1.28
N GLU A 208 -13.76 -7.19 -2.13
CA GLU A 208 -13.51 -8.40 -2.92
C GLU A 208 -13.17 -9.63 -2.05
N ARG A 209 -12.63 -9.41 -0.85
CA ARG A 209 -12.34 -10.46 0.15
C ARG A 209 -13.55 -10.91 0.96
N GLY A 210 -14.71 -10.25 0.82
CA GLY A 210 -15.91 -10.64 1.55
C GLY A 210 -16.47 -9.61 2.52
N ILE A 211 -15.87 -8.42 2.65
CA ILE A 211 -16.39 -7.40 3.57
C ILE A 211 -17.68 -6.78 3.02
N VAL A 212 -18.73 -6.86 3.83
CA VAL A 212 -20.09 -6.39 3.51
C VAL A 212 -20.34 -5.03 4.17
N ILE A 213 -20.72 -4.05 3.36
CA ILE A 213 -21.08 -2.68 3.80
C ILE A 213 -22.36 -2.26 3.07
N PRO A 214 -23.55 -2.69 3.53
CA PRO A 214 -24.79 -2.51 2.78
C PRO A 214 -25.15 -1.04 2.53
N GLU A 215 -24.81 -0.16 3.48
CA GLU A 215 -25.04 1.29 3.39
C GLU A 215 -24.23 1.96 2.27
N LEU A 216 -23.20 1.29 1.72
CA LEU A 216 -22.44 1.73 0.54
C LEU A 216 -22.81 0.95 -0.73
N GLY A 217 -23.86 0.12 -0.67
CA GLY A 217 -24.30 -0.75 -1.77
C GLY A 217 -23.57 -2.09 -1.85
N PHE A 218 -22.65 -2.38 -0.94
CA PHE A 218 -21.93 -3.66 -0.89
C PHE A 218 -22.69 -4.67 -0.01
N THR A 219 -23.81 -5.15 -0.52
CA THR A 219 -24.65 -6.16 0.15
C THR A 219 -23.98 -7.54 0.14
N GLU A 220 -24.49 -8.46 0.97
CA GLU A 220 -23.99 -9.84 1.00
C GLU A 220 -24.12 -10.53 -0.37
N ASP A 221 -25.26 -10.37 -1.04
CA ASP A 221 -25.49 -10.90 -2.39
C ASP A 221 -24.55 -10.31 -3.43
N PHE A 222 -24.23 -9.01 -3.32
CA PHE A 222 -23.28 -8.35 -4.21
C PHE A 222 -21.88 -8.96 -4.02
N VAL A 223 -21.41 -9.00 -2.77
CA VAL A 223 -20.06 -9.44 -2.43
C VAL A 223 -19.82 -10.91 -2.77
N ARG A 224 -20.80 -11.80 -2.51
CA ARG A 224 -20.71 -13.23 -2.83
C ARG A 224 -20.57 -13.53 -4.32
N LYS A 225 -21.03 -12.62 -5.20
CA LYS A 225 -20.95 -12.76 -6.66
C LYS A 225 -19.67 -12.18 -7.26
N LEU A 226 -18.83 -11.51 -6.47
CA LEU A 226 -17.60 -10.92 -6.97
C LEU A 226 -16.57 -12.00 -7.31
N ASP A 227 -16.11 -12.00 -8.55
CA ASP A 227 -14.85 -12.65 -8.92
C ASP A 227 -13.70 -11.65 -8.75
N ARG A 228 -12.69 -12.01 -7.98
CA ARG A 228 -11.50 -11.20 -7.71
C ARG A 228 -10.62 -10.94 -8.93
N PHE A 229 -10.72 -11.75 -9.97
CA PHE A 229 -9.98 -11.58 -11.23
C PHE A 229 -10.77 -10.83 -12.29
N SER A 230 -12.10 -10.82 -12.20
CA SER A 230 -12.97 -10.09 -13.12
C SER A 230 -12.80 -8.57 -12.99
N PRO A 231 -12.87 -7.79 -14.09
CA PRO A 231 -12.94 -6.34 -14.04
C PRO A 231 -14.32 -5.81 -13.59
N GLU A 232 -15.33 -6.66 -13.57
CA GLU A 232 -16.72 -6.27 -13.30
C GLU A 232 -16.87 -5.62 -11.90
N HIS A 233 -17.57 -4.49 -11.87
CA HIS A 233 -17.82 -3.66 -10.68
C HIS A 233 -16.57 -3.07 -9.99
N LYS A 234 -15.35 -3.45 -10.38
CA LYS A 234 -14.11 -3.01 -9.70
C LYS A 234 -13.92 -1.49 -9.73
N PRO A 235 -14.16 -0.78 -10.85
CA PRO A 235 -14.08 0.68 -10.86
C PRO A 235 -15.02 1.32 -9.84
N GLN A 236 -16.27 0.85 -9.74
CA GLN A 236 -17.24 1.37 -8.78
C GLN A 236 -16.82 1.09 -7.34
N ILE A 237 -16.36 -0.13 -7.04
CA ILE A 237 -15.86 -0.49 -5.69
C ILE A 237 -14.71 0.45 -5.31
N VAL A 238 -13.73 0.62 -6.20
CA VAL A 238 -12.55 1.46 -5.96
C VAL A 238 -12.95 2.92 -5.73
N LYS A 239 -13.81 3.50 -6.58
CA LYS A 239 -14.30 4.89 -6.40
C LYS A 239 -14.96 5.05 -5.03
N THR A 240 -15.98 4.24 -4.73
CA THR A 240 -16.74 4.34 -3.48
C THR A 240 -15.83 4.20 -2.26
N MET A 241 -14.92 3.24 -2.27
CA MET A 241 -14.03 3.00 -1.14
C MET A 241 -12.96 4.08 -1.00
N GLN A 242 -12.43 4.63 -2.09
CA GLN A 242 -11.53 5.79 -2.03
C GLN A 242 -12.22 7.03 -1.45
N ASP A 243 -13.48 7.28 -1.83
CA ASP A 243 -14.27 8.41 -1.31
C ASP A 243 -14.55 8.23 0.18
N TYR A 244 -15.04 7.05 0.57
CA TYR A 244 -15.33 6.72 1.95
C TYR A 244 -14.08 6.73 2.84
N MET A 245 -12.95 6.20 2.37
CA MET A 245 -11.69 6.26 3.11
C MET A 245 -11.10 7.67 3.18
N GLY A 246 -11.44 8.55 2.23
CA GLY A 246 -11.13 9.97 2.29
C GLY A 246 -11.83 10.69 3.44
N VAL A 247 -13.05 10.26 3.78
CA VAL A 247 -13.79 10.72 4.96
C VAL A 247 -13.07 10.28 6.25
N PHE A 248 -12.68 9.01 6.34
CA PHE A 248 -11.93 8.49 7.50
C PHE A 248 -10.64 9.27 7.75
N ASP A 249 -9.88 9.54 6.67
CA ASP A 249 -8.65 10.32 6.75
C ASP A 249 -8.92 11.75 7.25
N SER A 250 -10.06 12.35 6.92
CA SER A 250 -10.42 13.72 7.32
C SER A 250 -10.98 13.82 8.74
N LEU A 251 -11.74 12.81 9.17
CA LEU A 251 -12.24 12.70 10.54
C LEU A 251 -11.19 12.19 11.52
N VAL A 252 -10.04 11.73 11.01
CA VAL A 252 -8.94 11.15 11.79
C VAL A 252 -9.43 9.93 12.59
N ILE A 253 -10.27 9.10 11.95
CA ILE A 253 -10.80 7.86 12.53
C ILE A 253 -10.02 6.69 11.94
N CYS A 254 -9.65 5.73 12.80
CA CYS A 254 -8.98 4.51 12.36
C CYS A 254 -9.89 3.70 11.43
N LYS A 255 -9.38 3.33 10.25
CA LYS A 255 -10.11 2.53 9.24
C LYS A 255 -10.48 1.13 9.73
N PHE A 256 -9.78 0.61 10.74
CA PHE A 256 -10.11 -0.70 11.31
C PHE A 256 -11.40 -0.69 12.13
N SER A 257 -11.93 0.47 12.51
CA SER A 257 -13.24 0.55 13.16
C SER A 257 -14.35 -0.02 12.29
N MET A 258 -14.21 0.05 10.96
CA MET A 258 -15.11 -0.59 9.99
C MET A 258 -15.15 -2.10 10.18
N PHE A 259 -14.00 -2.74 10.44
CA PHE A 259 -13.93 -4.18 10.72
C PHE A 259 -14.44 -4.53 12.13
N ALA A 260 -14.46 -3.56 13.04
CA ALA A 260 -15.06 -3.69 14.37
C ALA A 260 -16.58 -3.41 14.40
N GLY A 261 -17.21 -3.25 13.23
CA GLY A 261 -18.66 -3.12 13.09
C GLY A 261 -19.20 -1.68 13.07
N VAL A 262 -18.32 -0.67 13.02
CA VAL A 262 -18.74 0.73 12.85
C VAL A 262 -19.30 0.92 11.43
N LYS A 263 -20.56 1.35 11.34
CA LYS A 263 -21.28 1.56 10.09
C LYS A 263 -21.12 2.99 9.58
N PRO A 264 -21.27 3.26 8.27
CA PRO A 264 -21.30 4.63 7.76
C PRO A 264 -22.31 5.54 8.49
N SER A 265 -23.47 5.02 8.86
CA SER A 265 -24.50 5.71 9.64
C SER A 265 -24.06 6.06 11.07
N ASP A 266 -23.19 5.24 11.68
CA ASP A 266 -22.56 5.56 12.97
C ASP A 266 -21.64 6.78 12.85
N ILE A 267 -20.89 6.88 11.75
CA ILE A 267 -20.00 8.02 11.47
C ILE A 267 -20.82 9.31 11.31
N VAL A 268 -21.92 9.26 10.56
CA VAL A 268 -22.84 10.41 10.42
C VAL A 268 -23.38 10.87 11.77
N ARG A 269 -23.85 9.92 12.61
CA ARG A 269 -24.35 10.24 13.96
C ARG A 269 -23.27 10.83 14.85
N ALA A 270 -22.07 10.24 14.83
CA ALA A 270 -20.94 10.73 15.61
C ALA A 270 -20.56 12.17 15.21
N LEU A 271 -20.55 12.48 13.90
CA LEU A 271 -20.28 13.82 13.41
C LEU A 271 -21.33 14.83 13.90
N LYS A 272 -22.62 14.48 13.84
CA LYS A 272 -23.71 15.30 14.36
C LYS A 272 -23.55 15.62 15.84
N TYR A 273 -23.31 14.61 16.68
CA TYR A 273 -23.21 14.81 18.12
C TYR A 273 -21.94 15.52 18.57
N THR A 274 -20.85 15.42 17.80
CA THR A 274 -19.57 16.05 18.17
C THR A 274 -19.44 17.47 17.64
N THR A 275 -20.02 17.78 16.48
CA THR A 275 -19.81 19.08 15.79
C THR A 275 -21.09 19.88 15.57
N GLY A 276 -22.26 19.26 15.71
CA GLY A 276 -23.55 19.84 15.32
C GLY A 276 -23.86 19.77 13.83
N TRP A 277 -22.98 19.20 12.99
CA TRP A 277 -23.24 19.03 11.56
C TRP A 277 -24.31 17.97 11.31
N ASP A 278 -25.48 18.42 10.88
CA ASP A 278 -26.62 17.55 10.54
C ASP A 278 -26.63 17.27 9.03
N ILE A 279 -25.83 16.29 8.61
CA ILE A 279 -25.70 15.89 7.21
C ILE A 279 -26.18 14.46 7.00
N THR A 280 -26.55 14.13 5.77
CA THR A 280 -26.90 12.76 5.36
C THR A 280 -25.64 11.95 5.03
N LEU A 281 -25.80 10.62 4.91
CA LEU A 281 -24.73 9.75 4.40
C LEU A 281 -24.31 10.12 2.97
N SER A 282 -25.25 10.50 2.10
CA SER A 282 -24.92 10.93 0.73
C SER A 282 -24.07 12.19 0.72
N GLN A 283 -24.38 13.18 1.57
CA GLN A 283 -23.56 14.39 1.73
C GLN A 283 -22.17 14.07 2.30
N LEU A 284 -22.07 13.11 3.23
CA LEU A 284 -20.78 12.65 3.75
C LEU A 284 -19.91 12.01 2.64
N LEU A 285 -20.51 11.19 1.78
CA LEU A 285 -19.80 10.57 0.65
C LEU A 285 -19.41 11.60 -0.42
N GLU A 286 -20.24 12.60 -0.66
CA GLU A 286 -19.91 13.74 -1.55
C GLU A 286 -18.70 14.53 -1.01
N ILE A 287 -18.57 14.71 0.31
CA ILE A 287 -17.36 15.28 0.93
C ILE A 287 -16.13 14.41 0.61
N GLY A 288 -16.26 13.08 0.71
CA GLY A 288 -15.20 12.14 0.32
C GLY A 288 -14.77 12.31 -1.15
N GLU A 289 -15.74 12.38 -2.05
CA GLU A 289 -15.49 12.59 -3.49
C GLU A 289 -14.84 13.94 -3.79
N ARG A 290 -15.27 14.99 -3.10
CA ARG A 290 -14.67 16.34 -3.16
C ARG A 290 -13.20 16.30 -2.76
N ILE A 291 -12.88 15.66 -1.62
CA ILE A 291 -11.50 15.49 -1.14
C ILE A 291 -10.65 14.76 -2.18
N PHE A 292 -11.17 13.69 -2.79
CA PHE A 292 -10.44 12.91 -3.78
C PHE A 292 -10.17 13.72 -5.05
N ASN A 293 -11.15 14.49 -5.53
CA ASN A 293 -11.00 15.35 -6.71
C ASN A 293 -10.04 16.51 -6.47
N ILE A 294 -10.00 17.11 -5.28
CA ILE A 294 -8.98 18.13 -4.93
C ILE A 294 -7.57 17.52 -5.01
N LYS A 295 -7.36 16.33 -4.43
CA LYS A 295 -6.08 15.61 -4.50
C LYS A 295 -5.69 15.29 -5.95
N ARG A 296 -6.66 14.89 -6.79
CA ARG A 296 -6.41 14.65 -8.21
C ARG A 296 -6.04 15.92 -8.95
N ALA A 297 -6.75 17.02 -8.74
CA ALA A 297 -6.46 18.31 -9.36
C ALA A 297 -5.05 18.80 -8.99
N PHE A 298 -4.65 18.67 -7.72
CA PHE A 298 -3.28 18.96 -7.28
C PHE A 298 -2.26 18.12 -8.07
N ASN A 299 -2.46 16.81 -8.19
CA ASN A 299 -1.56 15.94 -8.95
C ASN A 299 -1.50 16.30 -10.44
N VAL A 300 -2.63 16.67 -11.04
CA VAL A 300 -2.70 17.16 -12.43
C VAL A 300 -1.86 18.43 -12.59
N LYS A 301 -1.90 19.36 -11.62
CA LYS A 301 -1.02 20.54 -11.62
C LYS A 301 0.46 20.15 -11.53
N CYS A 302 0.78 19.06 -10.82
CA CYS A 302 2.12 18.47 -10.73
C CYS A 302 2.52 17.58 -11.92
N GLY A 303 1.69 17.52 -12.97
CA GLY A 303 2.00 16.81 -14.22
C GLY A 303 1.50 15.37 -14.31
N ILE A 304 0.84 14.84 -13.28
CA ILE A 304 0.24 13.50 -13.33
C ILE A 304 -0.89 13.45 -14.36
N ARG A 305 -0.88 12.42 -15.21
CA ARG A 305 -1.88 12.13 -16.24
C ARG A 305 -2.16 10.64 -16.31
N ARG A 306 -3.00 10.21 -17.26
CA ARG A 306 -3.31 8.79 -17.50
C ARG A 306 -2.07 7.90 -17.57
N LYS A 307 -1.00 8.35 -18.24
CA LYS A 307 0.26 7.59 -18.36
C LYS A 307 0.90 7.20 -17.01
N ASP A 308 0.60 7.95 -15.95
CA ASP A 308 1.14 7.73 -14.60
C ASP A 308 0.20 6.87 -13.75
N ASP A 309 -1.03 6.64 -14.21
CA ASP A 309 -2.00 5.74 -13.59
C ASP A 309 -1.80 4.30 -14.11
N THR A 310 -0.62 3.75 -13.82
CA THR A 310 -0.22 2.40 -14.27
C THR A 310 0.44 1.61 -13.15
N LEU A 311 0.82 0.37 -13.44
CA LEU A 311 1.63 -0.50 -12.60
C LEU A 311 2.96 -0.82 -13.29
N PRO A 312 4.03 -1.08 -12.53
CA PRO A 312 5.29 -1.57 -13.11
C PRO A 312 5.06 -2.91 -13.83
N LYS A 313 5.79 -3.13 -14.94
CA LYS A 313 5.66 -4.29 -15.84
C LYS A 313 5.61 -5.63 -15.09
N ARG A 314 6.40 -5.78 -14.02
CA ARG A 314 6.42 -6.97 -13.15
C ARG A 314 5.04 -7.34 -12.60
N LEU A 315 4.24 -6.35 -12.22
CA LEU A 315 2.89 -6.52 -11.66
C LEU A 315 1.81 -6.65 -12.73
N LEU A 316 2.13 -6.32 -13.98
CA LEU A 316 1.30 -6.59 -15.16
C LEU A 316 1.66 -7.92 -15.84
N THR A 317 2.61 -8.67 -15.27
CA THR A 317 3.06 -9.97 -15.79
C THR A 317 2.57 -11.09 -14.86
N PRO A 318 1.87 -12.12 -15.37
CA PRO A 318 1.38 -13.22 -14.55
C PRO A 318 2.52 -14.00 -13.89
N LEU A 319 2.26 -14.49 -12.68
CA LEU A 319 3.09 -15.52 -12.05
C LEU A 319 2.76 -16.90 -12.62
N SER A 320 3.75 -17.80 -12.61
CA SER A 320 3.61 -19.20 -12.99
C SER A 320 3.08 -20.10 -11.87
N GLU A 321 2.96 -19.57 -10.65
CA GLU A 321 2.67 -20.28 -9.40
C GLU A 321 1.82 -19.44 -8.44
N GLY A 322 1.39 -20.06 -7.34
CA GLY A 322 0.65 -19.40 -6.26
C GLY A 322 -0.82 -19.13 -6.56
N GLY A 323 -1.49 -18.48 -5.61
CA GLY A 323 -2.94 -18.25 -5.66
C GLY A 323 -3.41 -17.28 -6.77
N ALA A 324 -2.50 -16.56 -7.42
CA ALA A 324 -2.77 -15.66 -8.54
C ALA A 324 -2.14 -16.18 -9.87
N LYS A 325 -1.78 -17.47 -9.93
CA LYS A 325 -1.17 -18.09 -11.11
C LYS A 325 -1.94 -17.79 -12.38
N GLY A 326 -1.24 -17.34 -13.42
CA GLY A 326 -1.81 -17.09 -14.75
C GLY A 326 -2.64 -15.81 -14.86
N HIS A 327 -2.81 -15.05 -13.77
CA HIS A 327 -3.57 -13.81 -13.78
C HIS A 327 -2.66 -12.58 -13.78
N ALA A 328 -3.02 -11.60 -14.61
CA ALA A 328 -2.52 -10.24 -14.56
C ALA A 328 -3.63 -9.28 -15.00
N VAL A 329 -3.64 -8.08 -14.43
CA VAL A 329 -4.72 -7.12 -14.64
C VAL A 329 -4.52 -6.35 -15.94
N ARG A 330 -5.60 -6.22 -16.72
CA ARG A 330 -5.68 -5.31 -17.86
C ARG A 330 -6.23 -3.96 -17.40
N LEU A 331 -5.35 -2.97 -17.21
CA LEU A 331 -5.73 -1.68 -16.61
C LEU A 331 -6.56 -0.78 -17.53
N GLU A 332 -6.31 -0.77 -18.84
CA GLU A 332 -6.93 0.23 -19.73
C GLU A 332 -8.47 0.26 -19.66
N PRO A 333 -9.19 -0.88 -19.77
CA PRO A 333 -10.66 -0.86 -19.66
C PRO A 333 -11.15 -0.42 -18.28
N LEU A 334 -10.42 -0.78 -17.22
CA LEU A 334 -10.73 -0.38 -15.85
C LEU A 334 -10.56 1.13 -15.67
N LEU A 335 -9.50 1.71 -16.22
CA LEU A 335 -9.24 3.15 -16.18
C LEU A 335 -10.29 3.93 -16.95
N ASP A 336 -10.72 3.44 -18.11
CA ASP A 336 -11.77 4.10 -18.90
C ASP A 336 -13.09 4.21 -18.14
N GLU A 337 -13.54 3.08 -17.58
CA GLU A 337 -14.75 3.08 -16.76
C GLU A 337 -14.56 3.92 -15.50
N TYR A 338 -13.42 3.78 -14.82
CA TYR A 338 -13.10 4.52 -13.60
C TYR A 338 -13.10 6.04 -13.82
N TYR A 339 -12.49 6.53 -14.89
CA TYR A 339 -12.49 7.97 -15.22
C TYR A 339 -13.90 8.46 -15.56
N ARG A 340 -14.67 7.67 -16.32
CA ARG A 340 -16.06 8.01 -16.63
C ARG A 340 -16.90 8.17 -15.36
N ILE A 341 -16.85 7.20 -14.43
CA ILE A 341 -17.62 7.29 -13.17
C ILE A 341 -17.09 8.36 -12.21
N ARG A 342 -15.81 8.73 -12.35
CA ARG A 342 -15.19 9.84 -11.60
C ARG A 342 -15.55 11.21 -12.17
N GLY A 343 -16.14 11.29 -13.36
CA GLY A 343 -16.36 12.55 -14.07
C GLY A 343 -15.06 13.19 -14.55
N TRP A 344 -14.11 12.37 -15.04
CA TRP A 344 -12.82 12.80 -15.54
C TRP A 344 -12.72 12.59 -17.06
N SER A 345 -11.86 13.37 -17.71
CA SER A 345 -11.50 13.15 -19.12
C SER A 345 -10.74 11.84 -19.32
N SER A 346 -10.60 11.41 -20.57
CA SER A 346 -9.81 10.23 -20.93
C SER A 346 -8.33 10.34 -20.51
N ASN A 347 -7.82 11.56 -20.34
CA ASN A 347 -6.47 11.84 -19.83
C ASN A 347 -6.39 11.87 -18.29
N GLY A 348 -7.50 11.58 -17.61
CA GLY A 348 -7.60 11.52 -16.16
C GLY A 348 -7.60 12.91 -15.49
N VAL A 349 -8.09 13.95 -16.17
CA VAL A 349 -8.25 15.30 -15.61
C VAL A 349 -9.71 15.47 -15.18
N PRO A 350 -10.01 15.90 -13.93
CA PRO A 350 -11.39 16.15 -13.52
C PRO A 350 -12.07 17.18 -14.42
N LEU A 351 -13.27 16.86 -14.90
CA LEU A 351 -14.03 17.75 -15.78
C LEU A 351 -14.60 18.93 -14.99
N ARG A 352 -14.74 20.08 -15.66
CA ARG A 352 -15.28 21.31 -15.08
C ARG A 352 -16.66 21.07 -14.44
N GLU A 353 -17.55 20.40 -15.17
CA GLU A 353 -18.90 20.03 -14.70
C GLU A 353 -18.85 19.27 -13.37
N LYS A 354 -18.00 18.25 -13.27
CA LYS A 354 -17.84 17.46 -12.04
C LYS A 354 -17.28 18.30 -10.89
N LEU A 355 -16.33 19.18 -11.16
CA LEU A 355 -15.77 20.07 -10.13
C LEU A 355 -16.81 21.07 -9.63
N GLU A 356 -17.61 21.65 -10.53
CA GLU A 356 -18.71 22.57 -10.18
C GLU A 356 -19.82 21.85 -9.39
N GLU A 357 -20.20 20.63 -9.80
CA GLU A 357 -21.12 19.76 -9.05
C GLU A 357 -20.67 19.53 -7.61
N LEU A 358 -19.36 19.33 -7.39
CA LEU A 358 -18.77 19.14 -6.07
C LEU A 358 -18.55 20.46 -5.31
N GLY A 359 -18.97 21.60 -5.83
CA GLY A 359 -18.78 22.92 -5.20
C GLY A 359 -17.33 23.42 -5.25
N LEU A 360 -16.54 22.99 -6.23
CA LEU A 360 -15.12 23.30 -6.40
C LEU A 360 -14.86 24.30 -7.55
N SER A 361 -15.67 25.35 -7.66
CA SER A 361 -15.60 26.32 -8.77
C SER A 361 -14.23 27.00 -8.92
N GLU A 362 -13.50 27.21 -7.83
CA GLU A 362 -12.12 27.73 -7.90
C GLU A 362 -11.14 26.72 -8.52
N VAL A 363 -11.25 25.45 -8.11
CA VAL A 363 -10.46 24.37 -8.69
C VAL A 363 -10.83 24.17 -10.16
N ALA A 364 -12.10 24.29 -10.52
CA ALA A 364 -12.60 24.19 -11.89
C ALA A 364 -11.93 25.23 -12.80
N ARG A 365 -11.89 26.50 -12.37
CA ARG A 365 -11.17 27.58 -13.07
C ARG A 365 -9.66 27.28 -13.20
N ASP A 366 -9.05 26.80 -12.13
CA ASP A 366 -7.63 26.42 -12.12
C ASP A 366 -7.30 25.27 -13.09
N MET A 367 -8.27 24.38 -13.35
CA MET A 367 -8.10 23.20 -14.21
C MET A 367 -8.26 23.49 -15.71
N GLU A 368 -8.79 24.65 -16.12
CA GLU A 368 -9.06 24.97 -17.54
C GLU A 368 -7.81 24.87 -18.43
N LYS A 369 -6.65 25.29 -17.91
CA LYS A 369 -5.37 25.23 -18.64
C LYS A 369 -4.76 23.82 -18.76
N TYR A 370 -5.38 22.81 -18.15
CA TYR A 370 -4.92 21.42 -18.16
C TYR A 370 -5.89 20.47 -18.87
N SER A 371 -7.05 20.99 -19.30
CA SER A 371 -8.14 20.24 -19.92
C SER A 371 -7.81 19.78 -21.33
#